data_AF-A0A2I0NK85-F1
#
_entry.id   AF-A0A2I0NK85-F1
#
_cell.length_a   1.000
_cell.length_b   1.000
_cell.length_c   1.000
_cell.angle_alpha   90.00
_cell.angle_beta   90.00
_cell.angle_gamma   90.00
#
_symmetry.space_group_name_H-M   'P 1'
#
loop_
_entity.id
_entity.type
_entity.pdbx_description
1 polymer ?
#
loop_
_entity_poly.entity_id
_entity_poly.type
_entity_poly.pdbx_seq_one_letter_code
_entity_poly.pdbx_strand_id
1 'polypeptide(L)' 'MNFILHKHGYPMLNIPYEKRTGYYNALEKSQTKNDENNFLRWFFKRYITENKRYISRTDDTSQKLKQINGGKYGKQ' A
#
# COMPACT_ATOMS: atom_id res chain seq x y z
N MET A 1 -1.02 -3.28 11.89
CA MET A 1 -0.81 -2.87 10.48
C MET A 1 -1.38 -1.49 10.15
N ASN A 2 -2.71 -1.28 10.23
CA ASN A 2 -3.32 -0.02 9.76
C ASN A 2 -2.80 1.23 10.47
N PHE A 3 -2.45 1.14 11.76
CA PHE A 3 -1.81 2.23 12.47
C PHE A 3 -0.50 2.71 11.80
N ILE A 4 0.36 1.77 11.39
CA ILE A 4 1.63 2.08 10.72
C ILE A 4 1.37 2.69 9.35
N LEU A 5 0.45 2.11 8.56
CA LEU A 5 0.07 2.66 7.25
C LEU A 5 -0.41 4.11 7.37
N HIS A 6 -1.33 4.37 8.29
CA HIS A 6 -1.87 5.70 8.54
C HIS A 6 -0.78 6.69 8.97
N LYS A 7 0.09 6.29 9.91
CA LYS A 7 1.21 7.13 10.39
C LYS A 7 2.14 7.58 9.25
N HIS A 8 2.28 6.77 8.20
CA HIS A 8 3.13 7.07 7.04
C HIS A 8 2.36 7.59 5.82
N GLY A 9 1.08 7.97 5.95
CA GLY A 9 0.29 8.57 4.88
C GLY A 9 -0.17 7.57 3.80
N TYR A 10 -0.13 6.28 4.09
CA TYR A 10 -0.61 5.23 3.20
C TYR A 10 -2.11 4.95 3.44
N PRO A 11 -2.89 4.64 2.39
CA PRO A 11 -4.25 4.12 2.53
C PRO A 11 -4.32 2.96 3.53
N MET A 12 -5.32 2.96 4.39
CA MET A 12 -5.54 1.84 5.30
C MET A 12 -5.99 0.60 4.53
N LEU A 13 -5.60 -0.59 5.00
CA LEU A 13 -6.05 -1.83 4.41
C LEU A 13 -7.34 -2.31 5.10
N ASN A 14 -8.43 -2.36 4.34
CA ASN A 14 -9.65 -3.04 4.77
C ASN A 14 -9.67 -4.46 4.19
N ILE A 15 -9.78 -5.48 5.05
CA ILE A 15 -9.87 -6.88 4.65
C ILE A 15 -11.32 -7.31 4.90
N PRO A 16 -12.14 -7.52 3.85
CA PRO A 16 -13.51 -8.00 4.01
C PRO A 16 -13.53 -9.34 4.74
N TYR A 17 -14.56 -9.57 5.55
CA TYR A 17 -14.68 -10.76 6.39
C TYR A 17 -14.68 -12.06 5.56
N GLU A 18 -15.21 -12.02 4.35
CA GLU A 18 -15.26 -13.12 3.38
C GLU A 18 -13.85 -13.54 2.94
N LYS A 19 -12.87 -12.64 3.04
CA LYS A 19 -11.48 -12.87 2.63
C LYS A 19 -10.54 -13.15 3.80
N ARG A 20 -11.06 -13.28 5.03
CA ARG A 20 -10.27 -13.52 6.26
C ARG A 20 -9.45 -14.80 6.22
N THR A 21 -9.94 -15.84 5.53
CA THR A 21 -9.22 -17.12 5.40
C THR A 21 -7.84 -16.91 4.79
N GLY A 22 -7.73 -16.06 3.77
CA GLY A 22 -6.43 -15.76 3.16
C GLY A 22 -5.47 -15.05 4.12
N TYR A 23 -5.98 -14.18 4.99
CA TYR A 23 -5.19 -13.49 6.01
C TYR A 23 -4.64 -14.47 7.05
N TYR A 24 -5.51 -15.30 7.62
CA TYR A 24 -5.12 -16.27 8.65
C TYR A 24 -4.17 -17.33 8.10
N ASN A 25 -4.42 -17.86 6.89
CA ASN A 25 -3.53 -18.84 6.27
C ASN A 25 -2.12 -18.27 6.01
N ALA A 26 -2.00 -16.97 5.69
CA ALA A 26 -0.71 -16.33 5.48
C ALA A 26 0.05 -16.12 6.80
N LEU A 27 -0.66 -15.78 7.87
CA LEU A 27 -0.08 -15.67 9.22
C LEU A 27 0.35 -17.03 9.76
N GLU A 28 -0.51 -18.05 9.68
CA GLU A 28 -0.23 -19.40 10.14
C GLU A 28 1.03 -19.96 9.47
N LYS A 29 1.15 -19.81 8.14
CA LYS A 29 2.35 -20.23 7.41
C LYS A 29 3.60 -19.48 7.84
N SER A 30 3.48 -18.18 8.11
CA SER A 30 4.62 -17.37 8.55
C SER A 30 5.10 -17.78 9.93
N GLN A 31 4.17 -18.06 10.84
CA GLN A 31 4.46 -18.50 12.20
C GLN A 31 5.00 -19.93 12.25
N THR A 32 4.40 -20.86 11.52
CA THR A 32 4.79 -22.28 11.54
C THR A 32 6.10 -22.56 10.80
N LYS A 33 6.42 -21.77 9.77
CA LYS A 33 7.65 -21.92 8.97
C LYS A 33 8.75 -20.92 9.33
N ASN A 34 8.51 -20.06 10.32
CA ASN A 34 9.38 -18.94 10.68
C ASN A 34 9.82 -18.11 9.47
N ASP A 35 8.90 -17.92 8.51
CA ASP A 35 9.13 -17.28 7.22
C ASP A 35 8.08 -16.19 6.99
N GLU A 36 8.41 -15.00 7.46
CA GLU A 36 7.59 -13.79 7.35
C GLU A 36 7.27 -13.39 5.91
N ASN A 37 8.05 -13.88 4.93
CA ASN A 37 7.83 -13.56 3.51
C ASN A 37 6.47 -14.07 3.01
N ASN A 38 5.93 -15.13 3.60
CA ASN A 38 4.61 -15.63 3.25
C ASN A 38 3.53 -14.59 3.52
N PHE A 39 3.56 -13.99 4.71
CA PHE A 39 2.64 -12.92 5.08
C PHE A 39 2.89 -11.66 4.26
N LEU A 40 4.14 -11.22 4.13
CA LEU A 40 4.49 -10.02 3.36
C LEU A 40 3.99 -10.11 1.91
N ARG A 41 4.21 -11.26 1.25
CA ARG A 41 3.76 -11.49 -0.13
C ARG A 41 2.24 -11.41 -0.26
N TRP A 42 1.52 -12.03 0.67
CA TRP A 42 0.06 -11.96 0.70
C TRP A 42 -0.41 -10.52 0.94
N PHE A 43 0.21 -9.85 1.92
CA PHE A 43 -0.11 -8.49 2.31
C PHE A 43 0.06 -7.51 1.15
N PHE A 44 1.22 -7.50 0.48
CA PHE A 44 1.46 -6.60 -0.65
C PHE A 44 0.48 -6.83 -1.81
N LYS A 45 0.24 -8.09 -2.19
CA LYS A 45 -0.72 -8.43 -3.24
C LYS A 45 -2.13 -7.92 -2.92
N ARG A 46 -2.57 -8.15 -1.68
CA ARG A 46 -3.87 -7.68 -1.20
C ARG A 46 -3.93 -6.16 -1.14
N TYR A 47 -2.92 -5.54 -0.56
CA TYR A 47 -2.81 -4.10 -0.38
C TYR A 47 -2.91 -3.35 -1.71
N ILE A 48 -2.14 -3.77 -2.71
CA ILE A 48 -2.19 -3.19 -4.06
C ILE A 48 -3.59 -3.39 -4.65
N THR A 49 -4.17 -4.58 -4.50
CA THR A 49 -5.49 -4.91 -5.08
C THR A 49 -6.62 -4.05 -4.52
N GLU A 50 -6.70 -3.91 -3.19
CA GLU A 50 -7.78 -3.15 -2.55
C GLU A 50 -7.56 -1.63 -2.72
N ASN A 51 -6.30 -1.17 -2.86
CA ASN A 51 -5.96 0.24 -3.00
C ASN A 51 -5.61 0.68 -4.44
N LYS A 52 -5.90 -0.14 -5.47
CA LYS A 52 -5.60 0.20 -6.88
C LYS A 52 -6.08 1.60 -7.27
N ARG A 53 -7.28 1.99 -6.77
CA ARG A 53 -7.92 3.28 -7.04
C ARG A 53 -7.14 4.49 -6.49
N TYR A 54 -6.30 4.29 -5.48
CA TYR A 54 -5.47 5.33 -4.88
C TYR A 54 -4.08 5.37 -5.52
N ILE A 55 -3.51 4.19 -5.82
CA ILE A 55 -2.19 4.07 -6.47
C ILE A 55 -2.22 4.67 -7.89
N SER A 56 -3.30 4.48 -8.65
CA SER A 56 -3.39 5.01 -10.02
C SER A 56 -3.56 6.54 -10.10
N ARG A 57 -3.88 7.23 -8.99
CA ARG A 57 -4.08 8.70 -8.95
C ARG A 57 -2.82 9.46 -8.52
N THR A 58 -1.92 8.83 -7.76
CA THR A 58 -0.73 9.48 -7.22
C THR A 58 0.31 9.80 -8.29
N ASP A 59 0.37 9.03 -9.38
CA ASP A 59 1.27 9.29 -10.51
C ASP A 59 0.88 10.57 -11.26
N ASP A 60 -0.41 10.78 -11.48
CA ASP A 60 -0.93 11.95 -12.20
C ASP A 60 -0.84 13.25 -11.36
N THR A 61 -1.08 13.14 -10.06
CA THR A 61 -1.05 14.30 -9.14
C THR A 61 0.39 14.75 -8.85
N SER A 62 1.32 13.81 -8.69
CA SER A 62 2.75 14.11 -8.49
C SER A 62 3.38 14.71 -9.74
N GLN A 63 2.93 14.31 -10.93
CA GLN A 63 3.34 14.94 -12.21
C GLN A 63 2.76 16.35 -12.36
N LYS A 64 1.48 16.56 -12.04
CA LYS A 64 0.84 17.89 -12.03
C LYS A 64 1.49 18.86 -11.03
N LEU A 65 1.78 18.42 -9.82
CA LEU A 65 2.47 19.24 -8.81
C LEU A 65 3.92 19.57 -9.20
N LYS A 66 4.62 18.67 -9.91
CA LYS A 66 5.94 18.96 -10.50
C LYS A 66 5.86 19.97 -11.65
N GLN A 67 4.83 19.93 -12.50
CA GLN A 67 4.61 20.93 -13.55
C GLN A 67 4.25 22.31 -12.97
N ILE A 68 3.44 22.37 -11.91
CA ILE A 68 3.05 23.63 -11.26
C ILE A 68 4.22 24.29 -10.52
N ASN A 69 5.06 23.50 -9.84
CA ASN A 69 6.19 24.02 -9.07
C ASN A 69 7.50 24.13 -9.88
N GLY A 70 7.60 23.46 -11.03
CA GLY A 70 8.75 23.52 -11.95
C GLY A 70 8.87 24.82 -12.75
N GLY A 71 7.86 25.71 -12.71
CA GLY A 71 7.87 27.01 -13.40
C GLY A 71 8.37 28.20 -12.57
N LYS A 72 8.75 28.02 -11.30
CA LYS A 72 9.06 29.16 -10.39
C LYS A 72 10.53 29.35 -10.01
N TYR A 73 11.45 28.53 -10.52
CA TYR A 73 12.89 28.76 -10.31
C TYR A 73 13.68 28.51 -11.60
N GLY A 74 13.57 29.47 -12.52
CA GLY A 74 14.44 29.60 -13.69
C GLY A 74 14.89 31.04 -13.85
N LYS A 75 15.95 31.39 -13.09
CA LYS A 75 17.05 32.38 -13.33
C LYS A 75 16.66 33.77 -13.89
N GLN A 76 16.85 34.86 -13.14
CA GLN A 76 18.14 35.57 -12.94
C GLN A 76 18.89 35.83 -14.25
#